data_AF-A0A662MI88-F1
#
_entry.id   AF-A0A662MI88-F1
#
_cell.length_a   1.000
_cell.length_b   1.000
_cell.length_c   1.000
_cell.angle_alpha   90.00
_cell.angle_beta   90.00
_cell.angle_gamma   90.00
#
_symmetry.space_group_name_H-M   'P 1'
#
loop_
_entity.id
_entity.type
_entity.pdbx_description
1 polymer ?
#
loop_
_entity_poly.entity_id
_entity_poly.type
_entity_poly.pdbx_seq_one_letter_code
_entity_poly.pdbx_strand_id
1 'polypeptide(L)'
;MDSYDPWAPFEREVREHLSEALASLGISTEPSLETPPPGMGDLALPCYTFSRELKESPGEIAKRLKDLLEGRLYVADVRGAYLNFAYRAEELIWRALEVLSKRGEDYGHLPEREGFIIVEHTSANPNGPFHVGRARNPILG
;
A
#
# COMPACT_ATOMS: atom_id res chain seq x y z
N MET A 1 2.71 1.04 -16.55
CA MET A 1 3.99 0.49 -16.08
C MET A 1 3.62 -0.70 -15.22
N ASP A 2 3.82 -1.91 -15.73
CA ASP A 2 3.40 -3.13 -15.05
C ASP A 2 4.05 -3.18 -13.67
N SER A 3 3.20 -3.20 -12.65
CA SER A 3 3.64 -3.17 -11.28
C SER A 3 4.44 -4.45 -11.01
N TYR A 4 5.71 -4.28 -10.65
CA TYR A 4 6.58 -5.33 -10.10
C TYR A 4 6.03 -5.88 -8.78
N ASP A 5 5.11 -5.11 -8.19
CA ASP A 5 4.48 -5.36 -6.93
C ASP A 5 3.06 -5.89 -7.15
N PRO A 6 2.75 -7.13 -6.72
CA PRO A 6 1.39 -7.67 -6.80
C PRO A 6 0.39 -6.89 -5.94
N TRP A 7 0.87 -6.04 -5.01
CA TRP A 7 0.07 -5.19 -4.14
C TRP A 7 -0.38 -3.89 -4.80
N ALA A 8 0.47 -3.22 -5.57
CA ALA A 8 0.14 -1.89 -6.11
C ALA A 8 -1.16 -1.81 -6.93
N PRO A 9 -1.55 -2.84 -7.71
CA PRO A 9 -2.86 -2.86 -8.37
C PRO A 9 -4.03 -2.76 -7.39
N PHE A 10 -3.94 -3.41 -6.22
CA PHE A 10 -4.99 -3.34 -5.21
C PHE A 10 -5.16 -1.93 -4.65
N GLU A 11 -4.07 -1.31 -4.19
CA GLU A 11 -4.15 0.04 -3.63
C GLU A 11 -4.70 1.03 -4.67
N ARG A 12 -4.28 0.88 -5.92
CA ARG A 12 -4.77 1.70 -7.03
C ARG A 12 -6.27 1.49 -7.27
N GLU A 13 -6.73 0.25 -7.39
CA GLU A 13 -8.14 -0.08 -7.58
C GLU A 13 -9.00 0.48 -6.44
N VAL A 14 -8.56 0.36 -5.18
CA VAL A 14 -9.28 0.93 -4.02
C VAL A 14 -9.36 2.45 -4.11
N ARG A 15 -8.25 3.12 -4.44
CA ARG A 15 -8.24 4.58 -4.59
C ARG A 15 -9.16 5.03 -5.72
N GLU A 16 -9.08 4.40 -6.88
CA GLU A 16 -9.91 4.73 -8.05
C GLU A 16 -11.40 4.59 -7.72
N HIS A 17 -11.82 3.44 -7.19
CA HIS A 17 -13.22 3.25 -6.82
C HIS A 17 -13.67 4.20 -5.69
N LEU A 18 -12.79 4.52 -4.73
CA LEU A 18 -13.11 5.50 -3.69
C LEU A 18 -13.28 6.90 -4.26
N SER A 19 -12.40 7.33 -5.15
CA SER A 19 -12.50 8.64 -5.80
C SER A 19 -13.79 8.74 -6.62
N GLU A 20 -14.17 7.68 -7.34
CA GLU A 20 -15.47 7.62 -8.04
C GLU A 20 -16.66 7.70 -7.07
N ALA A 21 -16.62 6.92 -5.97
CA ALA A 21 -17.67 6.92 -4.96
C ALA A 21 -17.80 8.30 -4.30
N LEU A 22 -16.69 8.92 -3.89
CA LEU A 22 -16.66 10.25 -3.29
C LEU A 22 -17.13 11.33 -4.26
N ALA A 23 -16.75 11.26 -5.54
CA ALA A 23 -17.23 12.16 -6.57
C ALA A 23 -18.76 12.09 -6.74
N SER A 24 -19.34 10.89 -6.66
CA SER A 24 -20.81 10.72 -6.69
C SER A 24 -21.53 11.36 -5.48
N LEU A 25 -20.79 11.56 -4.38
CA LEU A 25 -21.26 12.24 -3.17
C LEU A 25 -20.99 13.75 -3.18
N GLY A 26 -20.40 14.28 -4.25
CA GLY A 26 -20.03 15.68 -4.38
C GLY A 26 -18.71 16.06 -3.70
N ILE A 27 -17.87 15.09 -3.34
CA ILE A 27 -16.54 15.32 -2.80
C ILE A 27 -15.50 15.20 -3.91
N SER A 28 -14.68 16.25 -4.06
CA SER A 28 -13.57 16.30 -5.03
C SER A 28 -12.20 16.03 -4.40
N THR A 29 -12.14 15.83 -3.09
CA THR A 29 -10.91 15.57 -2.35
C THR A 29 -10.44 14.13 -2.56
N GLU A 30 -9.16 13.95 -2.89
CA GLU A 30 -8.54 12.63 -3.00
C GLU A 30 -8.57 11.87 -1.65
N PRO A 31 -8.95 10.57 -1.64
CA PRO A 31 -8.96 9.76 -0.43
C PRO A 31 -7.54 9.50 0.08
N SER A 32 -7.28 9.88 1.33
CA SER A 32 -6.07 9.51 2.05
C SER A 32 -6.26 8.16 2.73
N LEU A 33 -5.54 7.13 2.27
CA LEU A 33 -5.55 5.80 2.85
C LEU A 33 -4.41 5.62 3.84
N GLU A 34 -4.68 4.89 4.92
CA GLU A 34 -3.73 4.55 5.98
C GLU A 34 -3.55 3.03 6.08
N THR A 35 -2.43 2.59 6.67
CA THR A 35 -2.24 1.19 7.05
C THR A 35 -2.92 0.93 8.39
N PRO A 36 -3.94 0.05 8.46
CA PRO A 36 -4.66 -0.20 9.70
C PRO A 36 -3.88 -1.12 10.66
N PRO A 37 -4.29 -1.19 11.95
CA PRO A 37 -3.76 -2.17 12.88
C PRO A 37 -3.98 -3.62 12.42
N PRO A 38 -3.17 -4.58 12.90
CA PRO A 38 -3.33 -5.99 12.55
C PRO A 38 -4.76 -6.49 12.78
N GLY A 39 -5.31 -7.23 11.80
CA GLY A 39 -6.66 -7.80 11.85
C GLY A 39 -7.79 -6.83 11.52
N MET A 40 -7.47 -5.63 11.01
CA MET A 40 -8.43 -4.64 10.53
C MET A 40 -8.37 -4.41 9.01
N GLY A 41 -7.85 -5.38 8.25
CA GLY A 41 -7.65 -5.25 6.80
C GLY A 41 -6.25 -4.75 6.46
N ASP A 42 -6.10 -4.28 5.23
CA ASP A 42 -4.82 -3.90 4.65
C ASP A 42 -4.72 -2.40 4.33
N LEU A 43 -5.86 -1.76 4.03
CA LEU A 43 -6.00 -0.33 3.84
C LEU A 43 -7.18 0.18 4.66
N ALA A 44 -7.11 1.41 5.15
CA ALA A 44 -8.21 2.05 5.85
C ALA A 44 -8.42 3.49 5.37
N LEU A 45 -9.68 3.85 5.21
CA LEU A 45 -10.11 5.22 4.98
C LEU A 45 -10.68 5.80 6.28
N PRO A 46 -10.04 6.82 6.87
CA PRO A 46 -10.66 7.60 7.94
C PRO A 46 -11.80 8.44 7.36
N CYS A 47 -13.05 8.07 7.62
CA CYS A 47 -14.21 8.76 7.05
C CYS A 47 -14.53 10.10 7.73
N TYR A 48 -13.89 10.41 8.87
CA TYR A 48 -14.11 11.68 9.56
C TYR A 48 -13.69 12.91 8.74
N THR A 49 -12.74 12.74 7.82
CA THR A 49 -12.24 13.80 6.92
C THR A 49 -13.35 14.42 6.08
N PHE A 50 -14.39 13.65 5.76
CA PHE A 50 -15.51 14.05 4.89
C PHE A 50 -16.74 14.55 5.65
N SER A 51 -16.74 14.46 6.99
CA SER A 51 -17.95 14.72 7.80
C SER A 51 -18.45 16.16 7.68
N ARG A 52 -17.54 17.12 7.52
CA ARG A 52 -17.90 18.55 7.39
C ARG A 52 -18.60 18.84 6.06
N GLU A 53 -18.18 18.19 4.98
CA GLU A 53 -18.70 18.39 3.64
C GLU A 53 -20.05 17.69 3.47
N LEU A 54 -20.16 16.44 3.93
CA LEU A 54 -21.39 15.65 3.81
C LEU A 54 -22.42 15.94 4.90
N LYS A 55 -22.02 16.60 6.00
CA LYS A 55 -22.85 16.84 7.19
C LYS A 55 -23.45 15.55 7.78
N GLU A 56 -22.72 14.45 7.62
CA GLU A 56 -23.06 13.12 8.10
C GLU A 56 -22.04 12.67 9.15
N SER A 57 -22.41 11.71 10.00
CA SER A 57 -21.46 11.14 10.95
C SER A 57 -20.44 10.26 10.22
N PRO A 58 -19.17 10.16 10.68
CA PRO A 58 -18.14 9.34 10.03
C PRO A 58 -18.58 7.89 9.80
N GLY A 59 -19.33 7.31 10.74
CA GLY A 59 -19.81 5.93 10.64
C GLY A 59 -20.90 5.74 9.59
N GLU A 60 -21.77 6.74 9.39
CA GLU A 60 -22.76 6.70 8.30
C GLU A 60 -22.11 6.88 6.93
N ILE A 61 -21.11 7.76 6.84
CA ILE A 61 -20.28 7.91 5.63
C ILE A 61 -19.58 6.59 5.28
N ALA A 62 -18.99 5.91 6.26
CA ALA A 62 -18.33 4.63 6.07
C ALA A 62 -19.29 3.55 5.54
N LYS A 63 -20.50 3.45 6.09
CA LYS A 63 -21.54 2.52 5.60
C LYS A 63 -21.98 2.87 4.18
N ARG A 64 -22.27 4.15 3.91
CA ARG A 64 -22.69 4.61 2.60
C ARG A 64 -21.64 4.33 1.53
N LEU A 65 -20.37 4.58 1.83
CA LEU A 65 -19.26 4.25 0.94
C LEU A 65 -19.11 2.73 0.77
N LYS A 66 -19.26 1.94 1.84
CA LYS A 66 -19.28 0.47 1.73
C LYS A 66 -20.33 -0.02 0.74
N ASP A 67 -21.55 0.49 0.83
CA ASP A 67 -22.67 0.09 -0.04
C ASP A 67 -22.38 0.44 -1.52
N LEU A 68 -21.76 1.59 -1.79
CA LEU A 68 -21.34 1.99 -3.14
C LEU A 68 -20.21 1.14 -3.71
N LEU A 69 -19.43 0.48 -2.86
CA LEU A 69 -18.24 -0.29 -3.21
C LEU A 69 -18.47 -1.82 -3.16
N GLU A 70 -19.72 -2.27 -3.03
CA GLU A 70 -20.04 -3.69 -3.02
C GLU A 70 -19.67 -4.39 -4.35
N GLY A 71 -19.39 -5.71 -4.27
CA GLY A 71 -19.13 -6.55 -5.43
C GLY A 71 -17.74 -6.40 -6.06
N ARG A 72 -16.78 -5.77 -5.37
CA ARG A 72 -15.40 -5.56 -5.85
C ARG A 72 -14.45 -6.69 -5.42
N LEU A 73 -13.22 -6.65 -5.93
CA LEU A 73 -12.15 -7.63 -5.67
C LEU A 73 -11.61 -7.60 -4.23
N TYR A 74 -12.11 -6.70 -3.39
CA TYR A 74 -11.78 -6.56 -1.99
C TYR A 74 -13.04 -6.59 -1.12
N VAL A 75 -12.84 -6.89 0.16
CA VAL A 75 -13.88 -6.85 1.18
C VAL A 75 -13.77 -5.53 1.93
N ALA A 76 -14.87 -4.77 1.97
CA ALA A 76 -14.96 -3.54 2.75
C ALA A 76 -15.69 -3.79 4.08
N ASP A 77 -15.08 -3.40 5.20
CA ASP A 77 -15.63 -3.54 6.55
C ASP A 77 -15.67 -2.19 7.28
N VAL A 78 -16.79 -1.89 7.93
CA VAL A 78 -16.97 -0.63 8.65
C VAL A 78 -16.66 -0.86 10.12
N ARG A 79 -15.67 -0.15 10.66
CA ARG A 79 -15.33 -0.17 12.09
C ARG A 79 -15.29 1.24 12.66
N GLY A 80 -16.40 1.63 13.30
CA GLY A 80 -16.54 2.97 13.88
C GLY A 80 -16.51 4.04 12.79
N ALA A 81 -15.49 4.89 12.80
CA ALA A 81 -15.31 6.00 11.85
C ALA A 81 -14.44 5.63 10.62
N TYR A 82 -14.09 4.35 10.47
CA TYR A 82 -13.21 3.87 9.42
C TYR A 82 -13.93 2.92 8.48
N LEU A 83 -13.60 3.04 7.20
CA LEU A 83 -13.89 2.03 6.19
C LEU A 83 -12.59 1.29 5.87
N ASN A 84 -12.53 0.03 6.27
CA ASN A 84 -11.38 -0.83 6.09
C ASN A 84 -11.54 -1.70 4.85
N PHE A 85 -10.44 -1.98 4.17
CA PHE A 85 -10.38 -2.80 2.96
C PHE A 85 -9.42 -3.96 3.18
N ALA A 86 -9.89 -5.18 2.96
CA ALA A 86 -9.06 -6.38 2.92
C ALA A 86 -9.09 -6.96 1.52
N TYR A 87 -7.94 -7.27 0.95
CA TYR A 87 -7.93 -7.94 -0.35
C TYR A 87 -8.42 -9.38 -0.23
N ARG A 88 -9.11 -9.87 -1.26
CA ARG A 88 -9.47 -11.29 -1.31
C ARG A 88 -8.19 -12.10 -1.46
N ALA A 89 -7.86 -12.89 -0.46
CA ALA A 89 -6.59 -13.63 -0.39
C ALA A 89 -6.36 -14.48 -1.64
N GLU A 90 -7.43 -15.11 -2.17
CA GLU A 90 -7.37 -15.93 -3.37
C GLU A 90 -6.88 -15.14 -4.58
N GLU A 91 -7.42 -13.93 -4.80
CA GLU A 91 -7.02 -13.05 -5.90
C GLU A 91 -5.58 -12.56 -5.74
N LEU A 92 -5.15 -12.22 -4.51
CA LEU A 92 -3.77 -11.78 -4.26
C LEU A 92 -2.79 -12.91 -4.57
N ILE A 93 -3.11 -14.12 -4.09
CA ILE A 93 -2.29 -15.30 -4.31
C ILE A 93 -2.16 -15.57 -5.81
N TRP A 94 -3.27 -15.54 -6.56
CA TRP A 94 -3.24 -15.72 -8.00
C TRP A 94 -2.39 -14.67 -8.72
N ARG A 95 -2.58 -13.38 -8.40
CA ARG A 95 -1.77 -12.28 -8.97
C ARG A 95 -0.29 -12.42 -8.60
N ALA A 96 0.02 -12.76 -7.35
CA ALA A 96 1.39 -12.96 -6.91
C ALA A 96 2.06 -14.13 -7.65
N LEU A 97 1.36 -15.26 -7.79
CA LEU A 97 1.83 -16.41 -8.56
C LEU A 97 2.01 -16.09 -10.05
N GLU A 98 1.13 -15.28 -10.62
CA GLU A 98 1.26 -14.81 -12.01
C GLU A 98 2.51 -13.94 -12.18
N VAL A 99 2.75 -12.97 -11.28
CA VAL A 99 3.95 -12.12 -11.30
C VAL A 99 5.21 -12.97 -11.13
N LEU A 100 5.21 -13.91 -10.18
CA LEU A 100 6.32 -14.83 -9.95
C LEU A 100 6.59 -15.70 -11.18
N SER A 101 5.55 -16.29 -11.78
CA SER A 101 5.70 -17.14 -12.96
C SER A 101 6.18 -16.38 -14.20
N LYS A 102 5.77 -15.12 -14.38
CA LYS A 102 6.19 -14.29 -15.52
C LYS A 102 7.63 -13.81 -15.39
N ARG A 103 8.08 -13.52 -14.18
CA ARG A 103 9.42 -12.98 -13.94
C ARG A 103 10.48 -14.04 -13.66
N GLY A 104 10.09 -15.17 -13.06
CA GLY A 104 11.02 -16.24 -12.73
C GLY A 104 12.20 -15.72 -11.90
N GLU A 105 13.41 -15.86 -12.44
CA GLU A 105 14.66 -15.43 -11.80
C GLU A 105 14.80 -13.90 -11.67
N ASP A 106 14.07 -13.12 -12.47
CA ASP A 106 14.06 -11.66 -12.41
C ASP A 106 13.08 -11.10 -11.36
N TYR A 107 12.39 -11.96 -10.60
CA TYR A 107 11.53 -11.49 -9.52
C TYR A 107 12.37 -10.82 -8.41
N GLY A 108 11.95 -9.62 -7.99
CA GLY A 108 12.71 -8.81 -7.03
C GLY A 108 13.77 -7.90 -7.68
N HIS A 109 14.00 -8.02 -8.99
CA HIS A 109 14.83 -7.06 -9.73
C HIS A 109 13.98 -5.86 -10.15
N LEU A 110 14.51 -4.65 -9.92
CA LEU A 110 13.95 -3.42 -10.47
C LEU A 110 14.56 -3.17 -11.86
N PRO A 111 13.85 -2.43 -12.74
CA PRO A 111 14.45 -2.02 -14.01
C PRO A 111 15.72 -1.21 -13.75
N GLU A 112 16.74 -1.40 -14.60
CA GLU A 112 17.93 -0.57 -14.57
C GLU A 112 17.56 0.91 -14.69
N ARG A 113 18.23 1.74 -13.89
CA ARG A 113 18.10 3.20 -13.95
C ARG A 113 19.40 3.78 -14.49
N GLU A 114 19.29 4.78 -15.35
CA GLU A 114 20.46 5.50 -15.85
C GLU A 114 21.15 6.27 -14.72
N GLY A 115 22.49 6.35 -14.79
CA GLY A 115 23.32 7.10 -13.86
C GLY A 115 24.29 6.22 -13.06
N PHE A 116 25.11 6.86 -12.22
CA PHE A 116 26.07 6.18 -11.35
C PHE A 116 25.75 6.50 -9.90
N ILE A 117 25.73 5.47 -9.05
CA ILE A 117 25.60 5.61 -7.60
C ILE A 117 26.96 5.24 -6.99
N ILE A 118 27.58 6.18 -6.28
CA ILE A 118 28.78 5.91 -5.48
C ILE A 118 28.32 5.55 -4.07
N VAL A 119 28.57 4.29 -3.67
CA VAL A 119 28.37 3.84 -2.29
C VAL A 119 29.74 3.76 -1.63
N GLU A 120 30.10 4.78 -0.84
CA GLU A 120 31.26 4.71 0.05
C GLU A 120 30.82 4.18 1.41
N HIS A 121 31.45 3.09 1.85
CA HIS A 121 31.17 2.50 3.14
C HIS A 121 32.43 1.89 3.74
N THR A 122 32.29 1.41 4.97
CA THR A 122 33.37 0.80 5.76
C THR A 122 34.44 1.79 6.22
N SER A 123 35.16 2.45 5.29
CA SER A 123 36.20 3.47 5.48
C SER A 123 37.02 3.31 6.77
N ALA A 124 37.39 2.06 7.07
CA ALA A 124 38.02 1.71 8.33
C ALA A 124 39.50 2.09 8.29
N ASN A 125 39.99 2.71 9.36
CA ASN A 125 41.41 3.03 9.47
C ASN A 125 42.27 1.76 9.38
N PRO A 126 43.39 1.78 8.63
CA PRO A 126 44.22 0.60 8.35
C PRO A 126 45.01 0.09 9.59
N ASN A 127 44.86 0.75 10.74
CA ASN A 127 45.67 0.55 11.92
C ASN A 127 45.08 -0.45 12.92
N GLY A 128 44.03 -1.21 12.55
CA GLY A 128 43.45 -2.21 13.45
C GLY A 128 42.55 -3.22 12.75
N PRO A 129 42.41 -4.43 13.31
CA PRO A 129 41.61 -5.51 12.72
C PRO A 129 40.11 -5.18 12.74
N PHE A 130 39.37 -5.76 11.80
CA PHE A 130 37.91 -5.75 11.85
C PHE A 130 37.43 -6.60 13.04
N HIS A 131 36.45 -6.06 13.76
CA HIS A 131 35.75 -6.75 14.83
C HIS A 131 34.24 -6.57 14.65
N VAL A 132 33.43 -7.35 15.38
CA VAL A 132 31.96 -7.37 15.21
C VAL A 132 31.33 -5.97 15.37
N GLY A 133 31.86 -5.16 16.30
CA GLY A 133 31.44 -3.75 16.48
C GLY A 133 31.70 -2.83 15.29
N ARG A 134 32.51 -3.24 14.29
CA ARG A 134 32.76 -2.53 13.03
C ARG A 134 32.15 -3.22 11.82
N ALA A 135 31.46 -4.36 11.99
CA ALA A 135 30.90 -5.14 10.89
C ALA A 135 29.65 -4.51 10.25
N ARG A 136 28.96 -3.60 10.96
CA ARG A 136 27.73 -2.98 10.48
C ARG A 136 27.91 -2.19 9.18
N ASN A 137 28.98 -1.39 9.07
CA ASN A 137 29.20 -0.54 7.90
C ASN A 137 29.49 -1.36 6.60
N PRO A 138 30.34 -2.41 6.64
CA PRO A 138 30.50 -3.35 5.53
C PRO A 138 29.24 -4.10 5.08
N ILE A 139 28.27 -4.29 5.96
CA ILE A 139 27.04 -5.05 5.67
C ILE A 139 25.93 -4.15 5.11
N LEU A 140 25.87 -2.90 5.56
CA LEU A 140 24.82 -1.95 5.14
C LEU A 140 25.14 -1.21 3.85
N GLY A 141 26.41 -0.88 3.63
CA GLY A 141 26.88 -0.31 2.37
C GLY A 141 27.24 -1.41 1.39
#